data_AF-A0A7K4G448-F1
#
_entry.id   AF-A0A7K4G448-F1
#
_cell.length_a   1.000
_cell.length_b   1.000
_cell.length_c   1.000
_cell.angle_alpha   90.00
_cell.angle_beta   90.00
_cell.angle_gamma   90.00
#
_symmetry.space_group_name_H-M   'P 1'
#
loop_
_entity.id
_entity.type
_entity.pdbx_description
1 polymer ?
#
loop_
_entity_poly.entity_id
_entity_poly.type
_entity_poly.pdbx_seq_one_letter_code
_entity_poly.pdbx_strand_id
1 'polypeptide(L)' 'IQANYYSPVLKKETEREEVDGVKSDLVRGFPFVDNDVVNFLSTIVGSAVAIYLFSIF' A
#
# COMPACT_ATOMS: atom_id res chain seq x y z
N ILE A 1 2.85 2.76 5.75
CA ILE A 1 3.37 1.40 5.42
C ILE A 1 2.19 0.60 4.93
N GLN A 2 2.25 0.09 3.70
CA GLN A 2 1.18 -0.71 3.07
C GLN A 2 1.01 -2.09 3.73
N ALA A 3 -0.18 -2.68 3.60
CA ALA A 3 -0.49 -4.04 4.02
C ALA A 3 0.37 -5.06 3.26
N ASN A 4 1.00 -5.97 4.00
CA ASN A 4 1.65 -7.15 3.45
C ASN A 4 1.23 -8.36 4.26
N TYR A 5 0.86 -9.42 3.56
CA TYR A 5 0.36 -10.67 4.11
C TYR A 5 1.33 -11.81 3.79
N TYR A 6 1.33 -12.87 4.60
CA TYR A 6 1.98 -14.13 4.26
C TYR A 6 0.93 -15.11 3.75
N SER A 7 1.09 -15.58 2.51
CA SER A 7 0.22 -16.61 1.96
C SER A 7 0.77 -17.99 2.34
N PRO A 8 0.02 -18.81 3.09
CA PRO A 8 0.43 -20.19 3.38
C PRO A 8 0.41 -21.08 2.13
N VAL A 9 -0.42 -20.73 1.13
CA VAL A 9 -0.53 -21.45 -0.16
C VAL A 9 0.73 -21.24 -0.99
N LEU A 10 1.12 -19.98 -1.19
CA LEU A 10 2.28 -19.62 -1.99
C LEU A 10 3.60 -19.70 -1.20
N LYS A 11 3.52 -19.87 0.12
CA LYS A 11 4.63 -19.89 1.08
C LYS A 11 5.52 -18.65 0.99
N LYS A 12 4.93 -17.50 0.68
CA LYS A 12 5.64 -16.21 0.48
C LYS A 12 4.76 -15.04 0.89
N GLU A 13 5.41 -13.88 1.02
CA GLU A 13 4.70 -12.61 1.21
C GLU A 13 3.91 -12.21 -0.05
N THR A 14 2.76 -11.58 0.16
CA THR A 14 1.83 -11.11 -0.86
C THR A 14 1.04 -9.90 -0.35
N GLU A 15 0.56 -9.06 -1.26
CA GLU A 15 -0.34 -7.95 -0.93
C GLU A 15 -1.81 -8.41 -0.82
N ARG A 16 -2.11 -9.68 -1.13
CA ARG A 16 -3.47 -10.22 -1.14
C ARG A 16 -3.87 -10.80 0.21
N GLU A 17 -5.05 -10.40 0.69
CA GLU A 17 -5.68 -10.95 1.89
C GLU A 17 -6.10 -12.41 1.74
N GLU A 18 -6.32 -12.87 0.51
CA GLU A 18 -6.75 -14.23 0.21
C GLU A 18 -6.10 -14.73 -1.08
N VAL A 19 -5.63 -15.98 -1.05
CA VAL A 19 -5.10 -16.67 -2.23
C VAL A 19 -5.75 -18.03 -2.31
N ASP A 20 -6.39 -18.31 -3.45
CA ASP A 20 -7.05 -19.59 -3.74
C ASP A 20 -8.04 -20.06 -2.66
N GLY A 21 -8.81 -19.13 -2.09
CA GLY A 21 -9.79 -19.42 -1.04
C GLY A 21 -9.22 -19.51 0.38
N VAL A 22 -7.89 -19.34 0.53
CA VAL A 22 -7.20 -19.41 1.82
C VAL A 22 -6.77 -18.00 2.24
N LYS A 23 -7.21 -17.59 3.44
CA LYS A 23 -6.81 -16.31 4.02
C LYS A 23 -5.31 -16.27 4.28
N SER A 24 -4.72 -15.12 3.98
CA SER A 24 -3.31 -14.82 4.24
C SER A 24 -3.18 -14.07 5.56
N ASP A 25 -2.09 -14.29 6.28
CA ASP A 25 -1.86 -13.69 7.61
C ASP A 25 -1.24 -12.31 7.47
N LEU A 26 -1.78 -11.29 8.13
CA LEU A 26 -1.21 -9.94 8.09
C LEU A 26 0.16 -9.92 8.79
N VAL A 27 1.21 -9.62 8.04
CA VAL A 27 2.59 -9.53 8.54
C VAL A 27 2.98 -8.10 8.85
N ARG A 28 2.56 -7.14 8.01
CA ARG A 28 3.02 -5.76 8.08
C ARG A 28 1.98 -4.78 7.56
N GLY A 29 2.05 -3.53 8.03
CA GLY A 29 1.15 -2.46 7.59
C GLY A 29 -0.22 -2.52 8.24
N PHE A 30 -1.20 -1.92 7.58
CA PHE A 30 -2.59 -1.87 8.02
C PHE A 30 -3.47 -2.53 6.97
N PRO A 31 -4.41 -3.40 7.33
CA PRO A 31 -5.14 -4.21 6.36
C PRO A 31 -5.96 -3.39 5.36
N PHE A 32 -6.42 -2.20 5.78
CA PHE A 32 -7.15 -1.25 4.93
C PHE A 32 -6.26 -0.27 4.15
N VAL A 33 -4.93 -0.36 4.28
CA VAL A 33 -3.96 0.49 3.58
C VAL A 33 -3.25 -0.35 2.54
N ASP A 34 -3.84 -0.43 1.36
CA ASP A 34 -3.22 -1.07 0.19
C ASP A 34 -2.31 -0.10 -0.59
N ASN A 35 -1.76 -0.60 -1.69
CA ASN A 35 -0.87 0.13 -2.58
C ASN A 35 -1.58 1.36 -3.21
N ASP A 36 -2.87 1.25 -3.53
CA ASP A 36 -3.62 2.34 -4.14
C ASP A 36 -3.79 3.52 -3.18
N VAL A 37 -4.08 3.24 -1.90
CA VAL A 37 -4.15 4.27 -0.85
C VAL A 37 -2.79 4.97 -0.68
N VAL A 38 -1.69 4.21 -0.62
CA VAL A 38 -0.35 4.78 -0.46
C VAL A 38 0.04 5.62 -1.68
N ASN A 39 -0.25 5.15 -2.89
CA ASN A 39 0.03 5.87 -4.12
C ASN A 39 -0.79 7.16 -4.20
N PHE A 40 -2.08 7.10 -3.91
CA PHE A 40 -2.95 8.26 -3.93
C PHE A 40 -2.47 9.36 -2.99
N LEU A 41 -2.13 9.02 -1.74
CA LEU A 41 -1.59 9.98 -0.78
C LEU A 41 -0.24 10.54 -1.23
N SER A 42 0.62 9.69 -1.80
CA SER A 42 1.92 10.11 -2.34
C SER A 42 1.74 11.10 -3.50
N THR A 43 0.77 10.87 -4.39
CA THR A 43 0.42 11.80 -5.47
C THR A 43 -0.10 13.12 -4.92
N ILE A 44 -1.02 13.11 -3.95
CA ILE A 44 -1.53 14.34 -3.32
C ILE A 44 -0.39 15.17 -2.74
N VAL A 45 0.47 14.55 -1.93
CA VAL A 45 1.59 15.25 -1.29
C VAL A 45 2.58 15.75 -2.34
N GLY A 46 2.92 14.91 -3.33
CA GLY A 46 3.81 15.29 -4.42
C GLY A 46 3.29 16.47 -5.23
N SER A 47 2.00 16.45 -5.60
CA SER A 47 1.34 17.55 -6.31
C SER A 47 1.28 18.82 -5.46
N ALA A 48 0.94 18.73 -4.18
CA ALA A 48 0.90 19.87 -3.28
C ALA A 48 2.28 20.52 -3.12
N VAL A 49 3.33 19.71 -2.93
CA VAL A 49 4.72 20.19 -2.86
C VAL A 49 5.14 20.84 -4.17
N ALA A 50 4.81 20.24 -5.32
CA ALA A 50 5.12 20.80 -6.63
C ALA A 50 4.45 22.17 -6.85
N ILE A 51 3.16 22.30 -6.51
CA ILE A 51 2.43 23.57 -6.57
C ILE A 51 3.07 24.61 -5.66
N TYR A 52 3.39 24.24 -4.42
CA TYR A 52 4.04 25.14 -3.47
C TYR A 52 5.38 25.66 -4.00
N LEU A 53 6.25 24.76 -4.48
CA LEU A 53 7.54 25.13 -5.07
C LEU A 53 7.36 26.02 -6.30
N PHE A 54 6.40 25.71 -7.17
CA PHE A 54 6.10 26.55 -8.33
C PHE A 54 5.63 27.96 -7.94
N SER A 55 4.88 28.10 -6.84
CA SER A 55 4.35 29.39 -6.39
C SER A 55 5.40 30.33 -5.79
N ILE A 56 6.58 29.82 -5.42
CA ILE A 56 7.67 30.59 -4.81
C ILE A 56 8.84 30.87 -5.78
N PHE A 57 8.75 30.37 -7.01
CA PHE A 57 9.69 30.64 -8.11
C PHE A 57 9.10 31.68 -9.05
#